data_AF-A0A180G3Y6-F1
#
_entry.id   AF-A0A180G3Y6-F1
#
_cell.length_a   1.000
_cell.length_b   1.000
_cell.length_c   1.000
_cell.angle_alpha   90.00
_cell.angle_beta   90.00
_cell.angle_gamma   90.00
#
_symmetry.space_group_name_H-M   'P 1'
#
loop_
_entity.id
_entity.type
_entity.pdbx_description
1 polymer ?
#
loop_
_entity_poly.entity_id
_entity_poly.type
_entity_poly.pdbx_seq_one_letter_code
_entity_poly.pdbx_strand_id
1 'polypeptide(L)'
;MALKLLSFIIIAASYHHVIGRPFLHPVPAPVAHNPQFYTPSVFHHLSGLIDFKHPERLPDPADFRPLGTPKGELEVTQMPHDVFEAGTKLDQLATHELVWLIKADRTPLSEDNKAGWEHYGRIYAGLSKDARRELRDYIANDVLRVSVESRVRFEWSLWRATKPMWWTKKLTLQSYLPANEDIYLIKMGDLLKFGNNDPLSDNTNTKFKELDHLATELLKKQPRLPAINIGFLDDPECIVKGKKGLFKKRLTELRKGASGKVSTMTPEQKKKILKVMYWGHGFAPQDAEQFALRAREELDNTGKWDQLLNAEDWYASKKIINGLKNKFISIFQSFFGRSPPPPPLN
;
A
#
# COMPACT_ATOMS: atom_id res chain seq x y z
N MET A 1 14.13 -27.23 -40.71
CA MET A 1 13.81 -26.91 -39.28
C MET A 1 14.36 -25.56 -38.79
N ALA A 2 15.12 -24.79 -39.58
CA ALA A 2 15.66 -23.48 -39.14
C ALA A 2 14.67 -22.29 -39.23
N LEU A 3 13.58 -22.40 -40.01
CA LEU A 3 12.64 -21.28 -40.20
C LEU A 3 11.76 -20.96 -38.97
N LYS A 4 11.52 -21.94 -38.09
CA LYS A 4 10.69 -21.74 -36.88
C LYS A 4 11.43 -21.09 -35.72
N LEU A 5 12.77 -21.17 -35.69
CA LEU A 5 13.59 -20.50 -34.67
C LEU A 5 13.72 -19.00 -34.96
N LEU A 6 13.79 -18.63 -36.25
CA LEU A 6 13.89 -17.22 -36.66
C LEU A 6 12.62 -16.43 -36.33
N SER A 7 11.43 -17.05 -36.44
CA SER A 7 10.15 -16.42 -36.08
C SER A 7 10.07 -16.07 -34.60
N PHE A 8 10.61 -16.91 -33.72
CA PHE A 8 10.64 -16.64 -32.27
C PHE A 8 11.65 -15.56 -31.89
N ILE A 9 12.79 -15.48 -32.57
CA ILE A 9 13.79 -14.43 -32.32
C ILE A 9 13.28 -13.07 -32.80
N ILE A 10 12.55 -13.00 -33.91
CA ILE A 10 11.94 -11.74 -34.39
C ILE A 10 10.82 -11.28 -33.44
N ILE A 11 10.00 -12.18 -32.90
CA ILE A 11 8.97 -11.82 -31.90
C ILE A 11 9.62 -11.36 -30.56
N ALA A 12 10.69 -12.03 -30.12
CA ALA A 12 11.40 -11.64 -28.90
C ALA A 12 12.17 -10.31 -29.04
N ALA A 13 12.75 -10.03 -30.21
CA ALA A 13 13.39 -8.75 -30.49
C ALA A 13 12.38 -7.60 -30.66
N SER A 14 11.17 -7.89 -31.17
CA SER A 14 10.10 -6.90 -31.32
C SER A 14 9.48 -6.47 -29.98
N TYR A 15 9.53 -7.32 -28.95
CA TYR A 15 9.06 -6.97 -27.61
C TYR A 15 10.07 -6.13 -26.80
N HIS A 16 11.36 -6.18 -27.13
CA HIS A 16 12.39 -5.40 -26.45
C HIS A 16 12.60 -3.99 -26.99
N HIS A 17 11.94 -3.62 -28.10
CA HIS A 17 11.90 -2.23 -28.60
C HIS A 17 10.63 -1.44 -28.23
N VAL A 18 9.71 -2.02 -27.46
CA VAL A 18 8.47 -1.32 -27.02
C VAL A 18 8.54 -0.85 -25.56
N ILE A 19 9.54 -1.25 -24.77
CA ILE A 19 9.67 -0.83 -23.35
C ILE A 19 10.52 0.44 -23.21
N GLY A 20 10.29 1.42 -24.08
CA GLY A 20 11.17 2.58 -24.16
C GLY A 20 10.62 3.81 -24.86
N ARG A 21 9.32 4.13 -24.74
CA ARG A 21 8.78 5.50 -24.94
C ARG A 21 7.52 5.70 -24.07
N PRO A 22 7.28 6.91 -23.54
CA PRO A 22 6.11 7.18 -22.72
C PRO A 22 4.85 7.06 -23.56
N PHE A 23 3.83 6.38 -23.05
CA PHE A 23 2.49 6.46 -23.59
C PHE A 23 2.00 7.91 -23.50
N LEU A 24 2.12 8.65 -24.60
CA LEU A 24 1.25 9.77 -24.89
C LEU A 24 -0.12 9.17 -25.25
N HIS A 25 -1.08 9.28 -24.33
CA HIS A 25 -2.47 8.99 -24.63
C HIS A 25 -2.94 9.91 -25.78
N PRO A 26 -3.76 9.44 -26.72
CA PRO A 26 -4.42 10.32 -27.67
C PRO A 26 -5.35 11.27 -26.91
N VAL A 27 -5.10 12.58 -27.06
CA VAL A 27 -6.03 13.63 -26.64
C VAL A 27 -7.33 13.43 -27.42
N PRO A 28 -8.50 13.27 -26.76
CA PRO A 28 -9.76 13.35 -27.47
C PRO A 28 -9.91 14.77 -28.03
N ALA A 29 -10.02 14.89 -29.36
CA ALA A 29 -10.38 16.12 -30.03
C ALA A 29 -11.73 16.66 -29.49
N PRO A 30 -11.95 17.99 -29.50
CA PRO A 30 -13.08 18.62 -28.83
C PRO A 30 -14.39 18.19 -29.50
N VAL A 31 -15.25 17.51 -28.77
CA VAL A 31 -16.64 17.30 -29.18
C VAL A 31 -17.33 18.67 -29.14
N ALA A 32 -17.81 19.10 -30.30
CA ALA A 32 -18.45 20.39 -30.51
C ALA A 32 -19.56 20.66 -29.48
N HIS A 33 -19.56 21.88 -28.95
CA HIS A 33 -20.59 22.42 -28.08
C HIS A 33 -21.96 22.40 -28.74
N ASN A 34 -22.93 21.72 -28.12
CA ASN A 34 -24.34 21.97 -28.35
C ASN A 34 -24.84 22.85 -27.18
N PRO A 35 -25.17 24.13 -27.39
CA PRO A 35 -25.37 25.10 -26.30
C PRO A 35 -26.82 25.18 -25.79
N GLN A 36 -27.60 24.11 -25.88
CA GLN A 36 -28.99 24.09 -25.41
C GLN A 36 -29.15 22.92 -24.42
N PHE A 37 -29.61 23.24 -23.21
CA PHE A 37 -29.68 22.40 -21.99
C PHE A 37 -28.44 22.43 -21.07
N TYR A 38 -28.05 23.62 -20.61
CA TYR A 38 -27.31 23.79 -19.36
C TYR A 38 -28.23 24.40 -18.30
N THR A 39 -28.92 23.57 -17.53
CA THR A 39 -29.20 23.91 -16.14
C THR A 39 -27.92 23.61 -15.34
N PRO A 40 -27.42 24.54 -14.50
CA PRO A 40 -26.18 24.30 -13.75
C PRO A 40 -26.39 23.10 -12.81
N SER A 41 -25.55 22.08 -12.92
CA SER A 41 -25.63 20.93 -12.02
C SER A 41 -25.08 21.30 -10.63
N VAL A 42 -25.71 20.73 -9.59
CA VAL A 42 -25.39 20.86 -8.15
C VAL A 42 -23.91 20.68 -7.80
N PHE A 43 -23.16 19.98 -8.65
CA PHE A 43 -21.75 19.64 -8.44
C PHE A 43 -20.80 20.82 -8.58
N HIS A 44 -21.20 21.86 -9.32
CA HIS A 44 -20.36 23.06 -9.46
C HIS A 44 -20.34 23.92 -8.19
N HIS A 45 -21.34 23.79 -7.31
CA HIS A 45 -21.39 24.49 -6.02
C HIS A 45 -20.65 23.72 -4.91
N LEU A 46 -20.85 22.40 -4.76
CA LEU A 46 -20.13 21.59 -3.75
C LEU A 46 -18.61 21.51 -3.98
N SER A 47 -18.16 21.58 -5.24
CA SER A 47 -16.73 21.63 -5.58
C SER A 47 -16.07 22.99 -5.29
N GLY A 48 -16.87 24.08 -5.24
CA GLY A 48 -16.41 25.43 -4.89
C GLY A 48 -16.44 25.73 -3.38
N LEU A 49 -17.13 24.92 -2.58
CA LEU A 49 -17.37 25.16 -1.14
C LEU A 49 -16.23 24.67 -0.23
N ILE A 50 -15.37 23.76 -0.67
CA ILE A 50 -14.23 23.27 0.13
C ILE A 50 -12.97 23.28 -0.72
N ASP A 51 -12.13 24.30 -0.47
CA ASP A 51 -10.75 24.32 -0.92
C ASP A 51 -9.89 23.49 0.03
N PHE A 52 -9.46 22.31 -0.42
CA PHE A 52 -8.56 21.45 0.36
C PHE A 52 -7.17 22.07 0.61
N LYS A 53 -6.85 23.19 -0.03
CA LYS A 53 -5.65 23.99 0.28
C LYS A 53 -5.88 24.98 1.41
N HIS A 54 -7.13 25.32 1.74
CA HIS A 54 -7.50 26.34 2.72
C HIS A 54 -8.66 25.87 3.63
N PRO A 55 -8.39 24.99 4.60
CA PRO A 55 -9.42 24.33 5.44
C PRO A 55 -10.13 25.24 6.46
N GLU A 56 -9.74 26.51 6.59
CA GLU A 56 -10.31 27.43 7.59
C GLU A 56 -11.57 28.16 7.13
N ARG A 57 -11.96 28.01 5.86
CA ARG A 57 -13.28 28.44 5.38
C ARG A 57 -14.27 27.29 5.59
N LEU A 58 -14.98 27.33 6.70
CA LEU A 58 -16.15 26.47 6.90
C LEU A 58 -17.26 26.95 5.94
N PRO A 59 -17.85 26.07 5.11
CA PRO A 59 -19.02 26.43 4.31
C PRO A 59 -20.24 26.68 5.22
N ASP A 60 -21.11 27.59 4.80
CA ASP A 60 -22.35 27.92 5.50
C ASP A 60 -23.32 26.71 5.39
N PRO A 61 -23.92 26.23 6.49
CA PRO A 61 -24.91 25.14 6.45
C PRO A 61 -26.07 25.38 5.48
N ALA A 62 -26.40 26.64 5.17
CA ALA A 62 -27.46 27.00 4.23
C ALA A 62 -27.16 26.63 2.76
N ASP A 63 -25.90 26.34 2.41
CA ASP A 63 -25.47 26.03 1.04
C ASP A 63 -25.73 24.56 0.62
N PHE A 64 -26.22 23.72 1.53
CA PHE A 64 -26.38 22.27 1.33
C PHE A 64 -27.80 21.81 0.95
N ARG A 65 -28.53 22.55 0.09
CA ARG A 65 -29.87 22.10 -0.36
C ARG A 65 -29.80 21.04 -1.48
N PRO A 66 -30.70 20.05 -1.50
CA PRO A 66 -30.59 18.87 -2.37
C PRO A 66 -31.18 19.11 -3.76
N LEU A 67 -30.39 18.92 -4.81
CA LEU A 67 -30.88 18.87 -6.19
C LEU A 67 -30.16 17.78 -7.01
N GLY A 68 -30.47 16.51 -6.70
CA GLY A 68 -30.23 15.35 -7.58
C GLY A 68 -28.78 14.85 -7.70
N THR A 69 -28.55 13.62 -7.25
CA THR A 69 -27.30 12.87 -7.46
C THR A 69 -27.21 12.34 -8.91
N PRO A 70 -26.03 12.34 -9.56
CA PRO A 70 -25.82 11.73 -10.87
C PRO A 70 -25.89 10.22 -10.69
N LYS A 71 -26.60 9.54 -11.61
CA LYS A 71 -26.73 8.09 -11.62
C LYS A 71 -25.36 7.42 -11.67
N GLY A 72 -25.01 6.65 -10.63
CA GLY A 72 -24.04 5.56 -10.75
C GLY A 72 -23.21 5.22 -9.52
N GLU A 73 -22.66 6.21 -8.80
CA GLU A 73 -21.42 5.95 -8.05
C GLU A 73 -21.52 6.03 -6.53
N LEU A 74 -22.53 6.70 -5.97
CA LEU A 74 -22.82 6.72 -4.54
C LEU A 74 -24.30 7.08 -4.35
N GLU A 75 -24.99 6.43 -3.42
CA GLU A 75 -26.37 6.78 -3.07
C GLU A 75 -26.42 7.19 -1.60
N VAL A 76 -26.92 8.39 -1.34
CA VAL A 76 -26.98 8.98 0.01
C VAL A 76 -28.46 9.11 0.37
N THR A 77 -28.89 8.41 1.41
CA THR A 77 -30.29 8.42 1.86
C THR A 77 -30.57 9.57 2.81
N GLN A 78 -29.58 9.97 3.63
CA GLN A 78 -29.66 11.09 4.57
C GLN A 78 -28.37 11.91 4.55
N MET A 79 -28.49 13.24 4.53
CA MET A 79 -27.32 14.12 4.59
C MET A 79 -26.76 14.14 6.02
N PRO A 80 -25.47 14.47 6.21
CA PRO A 80 -24.86 14.52 7.54
C PRO A 80 -25.64 15.39 8.55
N HIS A 81 -26.13 16.55 8.11
CA HIS A 81 -26.90 17.48 8.96
C HIS A 81 -28.34 17.04 9.25
N ASP A 82 -28.84 16.00 8.57
CA ASP A 82 -30.13 15.38 8.89
C ASP A 82 -30.01 14.35 10.02
N VAL A 83 -28.80 13.83 10.24
CA VAL A 83 -28.49 12.78 11.22
C VAL A 83 -27.79 13.35 12.45
N PHE A 84 -26.88 14.29 12.23
CA PHE A 84 -26.10 14.96 13.27
C PHE A 84 -26.53 16.41 13.38
N GLU A 85 -26.51 16.96 14.60
CA GLU A 85 -26.75 18.38 14.81
C GLU A 85 -25.71 19.20 14.01
N ALA A 86 -26.19 20.19 13.26
CA ALA A 86 -25.38 20.98 12.34
C ALA A 86 -24.22 21.67 13.07
N GLY A 87 -23.03 21.63 12.47
CA GLY A 87 -21.82 22.23 13.03
C GLY A 87 -21.16 21.41 14.13
N THR A 88 -21.75 20.29 14.56
CA THR A 88 -21.07 19.36 15.47
C THR A 88 -19.86 18.70 14.81
N LYS A 89 -18.97 18.15 15.64
CA LYS A 89 -17.79 17.41 15.17
C LYS A 89 -18.15 16.21 14.29
N LEU A 90 -19.29 15.56 14.56
CA LEU A 90 -19.78 14.42 13.78
C LEU A 90 -20.30 14.87 12.41
N ASP A 91 -21.11 15.94 12.38
CA ASP A 91 -21.57 16.56 11.14
C ASP A 91 -20.40 16.98 10.22
N GLN A 92 -19.39 17.65 10.79
CA GLN A 92 -18.20 18.08 10.05
C GLN A 92 -17.40 16.89 9.46
N LEU A 93 -17.21 15.81 10.22
CA LEU A 93 -16.47 14.64 9.77
C LEU A 93 -17.25 13.81 8.74
N ALA A 94 -18.55 13.63 8.97
CA ALA A 94 -19.46 12.94 8.04
C ALA A 94 -19.53 13.69 6.71
N THR A 95 -19.63 15.02 6.74
CA THR A 95 -19.55 15.87 5.55
C THR A 95 -18.21 15.71 4.82
N HIS A 96 -17.09 15.71 5.54
CA HIS A 96 -15.77 15.51 4.94
C HIS A 96 -15.62 14.13 4.29
N GLU A 97 -16.09 13.07 4.95
CA GLU A 97 -16.08 11.70 4.42
C GLU A 97 -16.93 11.58 3.16
N LEU A 98 -18.15 12.13 3.19
CA LEU A 98 -19.05 12.11 2.06
C LEU A 98 -18.46 12.84 0.84
N VAL A 99 -17.89 14.03 1.03
CA VAL A 99 -17.23 14.77 -0.05
C VAL A 99 -16.03 14.01 -0.61
N TRP A 100 -15.22 13.38 0.25
CA TRP A 100 -14.08 12.56 -0.19
C TRP A 100 -14.53 11.35 -1.02
N LEU A 101 -15.59 10.67 -0.58
CA LEU A 101 -16.20 9.55 -1.31
C LEU A 101 -16.75 9.98 -2.67
N ILE A 102 -17.48 11.10 -2.72
CA ILE A 102 -18.08 11.65 -3.95
C ILE A 102 -17.00 12.08 -4.96
N LYS A 103 -15.96 12.76 -4.50
CA LYS A 103 -14.87 13.21 -5.39
C LYS A 103 -14.08 12.03 -5.97
N ALA A 104 -14.24 10.84 -5.40
CA ALA A 104 -13.45 9.65 -5.71
C ALA A 104 -11.93 9.94 -5.68
N ASP A 105 -11.50 10.93 -4.89
CA ASP A 105 -10.09 11.30 -4.80
C ASP A 105 -9.34 10.24 -4.01
N ARG A 106 -8.74 9.29 -4.74
CA ARG A 106 -7.96 8.20 -4.17
C ARG A 106 -6.51 8.58 -3.88
N THR A 107 -6.15 9.86 -3.97
CA THR A 107 -4.79 10.31 -3.66
C THR A 107 -4.46 9.92 -2.23
N PRO A 108 -3.44 9.07 -2.02
CA PRO A 108 -3.10 8.66 -0.66
C PRO A 108 -2.56 9.81 0.18
N LEU A 109 -2.68 9.67 1.50
CA LEU A 109 -2.09 10.62 2.44
C LEU A 109 -0.55 10.60 2.30
N SER A 110 0.03 11.78 2.13
CA SER A 110 1.46 12.05 1.99
C SER A 110 1.82 13.36 2.67
N GLU A 111 3.10 13.64 2.91
CA GLU A 111 3.50 14.94 3.47
C GLU A 111 2.95 16.12 2.65
N ASP A 112 2.86 15.95 1.33
CA ASP A 112 2.41 16.98 0.37
C ASP A 112 0.94 17.38 0.52
N ASN A 113 0.07 16.47 0.98
CA ASN A 113 -1.37 16.75 1.15
C ASN A 113 -1.84 16.64 2.61
N LYS A 114 -0.93 16.37 3.54
CA LYS A 114 -1.19 16.20 4.97
C LYS A 114 -1.99 17.36 5.58
N ALA A 115 -1.64 18.60 5.23
CA ALA A 115 -2.28 19.80 5.77
C ALA A 115 -3.80 19.82 5.58
N GLY A 116 -4.29 19.32 4.43
CA GLY A 116 -5.73 19.22 4.15
C GLY A 116 -6.47 18.21 5.03
N TRP A 117 -5.75 17.27 5.64
CA TRP A 117 -6.30 16.24 6.53
C TRP A 117 -6.12 16.57 8.03
N GLU A 118 -5.17 17.43 8.39
CA GLU A 118 -4.80 17.67 9.79
C GLU A 118 -5.94 18.22 10.64
N HIS A 119 -6.75 19.13 10.08
CA HIS A 119 -7.91 19.69 10.77
C HIS A 119 -8.89 18.59 11.19
N TYR A 120 -9.38 17.81 10.21
CA TYR A 120 -10.31 16.70 10.45
C TYR A 120 -9.67 15.57 11.26
N GLY A 121 -8.37 15.31 11.08
CA GLY A 121 -7.62 14.35 11.87
C GLY A 121 -7.59 14.70 13.37
N ARG A 122 -7.46 15.99 13.71
CA ARG A 122 -7.57 16.46 15.10
C ARG A 122 -8.98 16.29 15.67
N ILE A 123 -10.01 16.61 14.88
CA ILE A 123 -11.41 16.38 15.28
C ILE A 123 -11.64 14.89 15.58
N TYR A 124 -11.24 14.02 14.65
CA TYR A 124 -11.39 12.57 14.78
C TYR A 124 -10.61 11.99 15.97
N ALA A 125 -9.39 12.48 16.22
CA ALA A 125 -8.59 12.10 17.38
C ALA A 125 -9.27 12.47 18.70
N GLY A 126 -10.02 13.57 18.75
CA GLY A 126 -10.78 14.03 19.91
C GLY A 126 -12.15 13.37 20.11
N LEU A 127 -12.63 12.54 19.17
CA LEU A 127 -13.89 11.81 19.34
C LEU A 127 -13.76 10.64 20.32
N SER A 128 -14.84 10.36 21.07
CA SER A 128 -14.98 9.16 21.88
C SER A 128 -15.11 7.90 21.00
N LYS A 129 -14.95 6.72 21.60
CA LYS A 129 -15.11 5.45 20.89
C LYS A 129 -16.54 5.27 20.34
N ASP A 130 -17.54 5.75 21.07
CA ASP A 130 -18.95 5.65 20.67
C ASP A 130 -19.27 6.65 19.56
N ALA A 131 -18.79 7.89 19.64
CA ALA A 131 -18.94 8.87 18.54
C ALA A 131 -18.26 8.39 17.24
N ARG A 132 -17.09 7.73 17.34
CA ARG A 132 -16.47 7.09 16.17
C ARG A 132 -17.26 5.90 15.65
N ARG A 133 -18.04 5.21 16.49
CA ARG A 133 -18.94 4.13 16.05
C ARG A 133 -20.15 4.74 15.35
N GLU A 134 -20.71 5.82 15.87
CA GLU A 134 -21.84 6.52 15.30
C GLU A 134 -21.55 7.07 13.90
N LEU A 135 -20.41 7.77 13.72
CA LEU A 135 -19.92 8.19 12.40
C LEU A 135 -19.82 7.01 11.42
N ARG A 136 -19.33 5.88 11.94
CA ARG A 136 -19.15 4.64 11.20
C ARG A 136 -20.49 4.01 10.81
N ASP A 137 -21.50 4.07 11.67
CA ASP A 137 -22.81 3.49 11.45
C ASP A 137 -23.60 4.33 10.44
N TYR A 138 -23.51 5.66 10.52
CA TYR A 138 -24.05 6.57 9.51
C TYR A 138 -23.55 6.23 8.10
N ILE A 139 -22.23 6.15 7.89
CA ILE A 139 -21.69 5.82 6.57
C ILE A 139 -22.12 4.42 6.09
N ALA A 140 -22.29 3.46 7.00
CA ALA A 140 -22.71 2.11 6.65
C ALA A 140 -24.19 2.04 6.21
N ASN A 141 -25.05 2.80 6.88
CA ASN A 141 -26.49 2.71 6.73
C ASN A 141 -27.03 3.71 5.71
N ASP A 142 -26.43 4.91 5.66
CA ASP A 142 -26.98 6.05 4.93
C ASP A 142 -26.19 6.47 3.69
N VAL A 143 -25.00 5.87 3.51
CA VAL A 143 -24.14 6.08 2.34
C VAL A 143 -23.92 4.74 1.63
N LEU A 144 -24.84 4.40 0.74
CA LEU A 144 -24.85 3.13 0.02
C LEU A 144 -23.73 3.06 -1.02
N ARG A 145 -23.26 1.83 -1.27
CA ARG A 145 -22.20 1.46 -2.23
C ARG A 145 -20.78 1.93 -1.87
N VAL A 146 -20.55 2.35 -0.63
CA VAL A 146 -19.19 2.58 -0.13
C VAL A 146 -18.47 1.26 0.07
N SER A 147 -17.31 1.10 -0.57
CA SER A 147 -16.45 -0.06 -0.33
C SER A 147 -15.77 0.01 1.04
N VAL A 148 -15.64 -1.14 1.70
CA VAL A 148 -14.93 -1.27 2.99
C VAL A 148 -13.51 -0.69 2.89
N GLU A 149 -12.84 -0.86 1.74
CA GLU A 149 -11.51 -0.33 1.46
C GLU A 149 -11.46 1.19 1.50
N SER A 150 -12.47 1.87 0.94
CA SER A 150 -12.56 3.33 0.93
C SER A 150 -12.59 3.88 2.34
N ARG A 151 -13.44 3.29 3.17
CA ARG A 151 -13.63 3.69 4.57
C ARG A 151 -12.40 3.42 5.42
N VAL A 152 -11.80 2.23 5.28
CA VAL A 152 -10.54 1.90 5.99
C VAL A 152 -9.44 2.89 5.63
N ARG A 153 -9.35 3.34 4.37
CA ARG A 153 -8.39 4.36 3.94
C ARG A 153 -8.70 5.72 4.56
N PHE A 154 -9.96 6.14 4.54
CA PHE A 154 -10.37 7.43 5.10
C PHE A 154 -10.08 7.51 6.59
N GLU A 155 -10.52 6.52 7.38
CA GLU A 155 -10.25 6.45 8.83
C GLU A 155 -8.75 6.41 9.13
N TRP A 156 -7.98 5.62 8.35
CA TRP A 156 -6.53 5.57 8.51
C TRP A 156 -5.87 6.92 8.20
N SER A 157 -6.35 7.64 7.18
CA SER A 157 -5.82 8.95 6.78
C SER A 157 -6.09 10.00 7.86
N LEU A 158 -7.31 10.05 8.42
CA LEU A 158 -7.64 10.93 9.56
C LEU A 158 -6.74 10.66 10.77
N TRP A 159 -6.57 9.39 11.14
CA TRP A 159 -5.70 9.02 12.26
C TRP A 159 -4.24 9.34 12.00
N ARG A 160 -3.75 9.15 10.77
CA ARG A 160 -2.34 9.36 10.44
C ARG A 160 -1.98 10.82 10.24
N ALA A 161 -2.90 11.65 9.77
CA ALA A 161 -2.66 13.05 9.43
C ALA A 161 -2.06 13.87 10.57
N THR A 162 -2.28 13.49 11.83
CA THR A 162 -1.74 14.20 13.00
C THR A 162 -0.35 13.72 13.44
N LYS A 163 0.28 12.82 12.67
CA LYS A 163 1.55 12.17 13.03
C LYS A 163 2.69 12.59 12.11
N PRO A 164 3.96 12.48 12.55
CA PRO A 164 5.11 12.72 11.68
C PRO A 164 5.09 11.79 10.46
N MET A 165 5.45 12.29 9.29
CA MET A 165 5.53 11.50 8.06
C MET A 165 6.97 11.42 7.57
N TRP A 166 7.33 10.29 6.97
CA TRP A 166 8.64 10.06 6.38
C TRP A 166 8.59 9.96 4.85
N TRP A 167 7.40 9.94 4.25
CA TRP A 167 7.18 9.73 2.82
C TRP A 167 6.53 10.92 2.13
N THR A 168 6.83 11.07 0.84
CA THR A 168 6.23 12.05 -0.07
C THR A 168 5.13 11.42 -0.92
N LYS A 169 4.41 12.25 -1.68
CA LYS A 169 3.39 11.82 -2.64
C LYS A 169 3.95 10.86 -3.68
N LYS A 170 5.25 10.95 -4.00
CA LYS A 170 5.92 10.07 -4.95
C LYS A 170 5.91 8.62 -4.49
N LEU A 171 6.16 8.36 -3.20
CA LEU A 171 6.10 7.02 -2.63
C LEU A 171 4.71 6.41 -2.83
N THR A 172 3.67 7.22 -2.64
CA THR A 172 2.27 6.79 -2.73
C THR A 172 1.70 6.75 -4.15
N LEU A 173 2.36 7.40 -5.12
CA LEU A 173 1.94 7.42 -6.53
C LEU A 173 2.71 6.43 -7.41
N GLN A 174 4.02 6.27 -7.18
CA GLN A 174 4.80 5.20 -7.83
C GLN A 174 4.30 3.82 -7.45
N SER A 175 3.62 3.76 -6.32
CA SER A 175 2.89 2.63 -5.81
C SER A 175 1.44 2.71 -6.28
N TYR A 176 1.16 2.67 -7.59
CA TYR A 176 -0.18 2.39 -8.13
C TYR A 176 -0.60 0.97 -7.71
N LEU A 177 -0.87 0.82 -6.42
CA LEU A 177 -1.12 -0.43 -5.75
C LEU A 177 -2.63 -0.50 -5.53
N PRO A 178 -3.31 -1.52 -6.07
CA PRO A 178 -4.71 -1.76 -5.73
C PRO A 178 -4.92 -1.85 -4.20
N ALA A 179 -6.13 -1.54 -3.73
CA ALA A 179 -6.63 -1.96 -2.40
C ALA A 179 -5.79 -1.58 -1.15
N ASN A 180 -5.28 -0.34 -1.06
CA ASN A 180 -4.67 0.21 0.16
C ASN A 180 -3.27 -0.29 0.52
N GLU A 181 -2.54 -0.89 -0.40
CA GLU A 181 -1.19 -1.41 -0.10
C GLU A 181 -0.16 -0.35 0.28
N ASP A 182 -0.34 0.89 -0.17
CA ASP A 182 0.44 2.05 0.28
C ASP A 182 0.39 2.18 1.82
N ILE A 183 -0.78 1.95 2.43
CA ILE A 183 -0.94 1.94 3.89
C ILE A 183 -0.06 0.87 4.54
N TYR A 184 0.05 -0.31 3.93
CA TYR A 184 0.86 -1.40 4.47
C TYR A 184 2.36 -1.12 4.32
N LEU A 185 2.80 -0.59 3.18
CA LEU A 185 4.18 -0.13 3.00
C LEU A 185 4.56 0.95 4.02
N ILE A 186 3.65 1.89 4.26
CA ILE A 186 3.83 2.95 5.26
C ILE A 186 3.96 2.34 6.66
N LYS A 187 3.06 1.41 7.04
CA LYS A 187 3.13 0.68 8.31
C LYS A 187 4.44 -0.10 8.47
N MET A 188 4.97 -0.68 7.40
CA MET A 188 6.26 -1.35 7.42
C MET A 188 7.40 -0.37 7.67
N GLY A 189 7.40 0.79 7.00
CA GLY A 189 8.39 1.83 7.26
C GLY A 189 8.32 2.38 8.69
N ASP A 190 7.11 2.54 9.24
CA ASP A 190 6.92 2.91 10.65
C ASP A 190 7.48 1.84 11.60
N LEU A 191 7.20 0.55 11.34
CA LEU A 191 7.72 -0.58 12.11
C LEU A 191 9.25 -0.66 12.06
N LEU A 192 9.83 -0.31 10.90
CA LEU A 192 11.27 -0.23 10.68
C LEU A 192 11.87 1.13 11.12
N LYS A 193 11.07 2.01 11.74
CA LYS A 193 11.49 3.33 12.23
C LYS A 193 12.14 4.20 11.15
N PHE A 194 11.56 4.29 9.98
CA PHE A 194 12.05 5.19 8.92
C PHE A 194 11.98 6.65 9.35
N GLY A 195 12.92 7.45 8.85
CA GLY A 195 13.05 8.84 9.28
C GLY A 195 13.52 9.04 10.73
N ASN A 196 13.80 7.96 11.47
CA ASN A 196 14.46 7.99 12.78
C ASN A 196 15.82 7.25 12.70
N ASN A 197 16.88 7.86 13.23
CA ASN A 197 18.22 7.29 13.23
C ASN A 197 18.47 6.29 14.38
N ASP A 198 17.60 6.24 15.39
CA ASP A 198 17.74 5.36 16.55
C ASP A 198 17.87 3.90 16.13
N PRO A 199 18.70 3.09 16.81
CA PRO A 199 18.75 1.65 16.55
C PRO A 199 17.37 1.00 16.60
N LEU A 200 17.19 -0.01 15.76
CA LEU A 200 16.00 -0.82 15.77
C LEU A 200 16.02 -1.67 17.05
N SER A 201 15.12 -1.41 18.01
CA SER A 201 15.09 -2.08 19.32
C SER A 201 15.16 -3.62 19.25
N ASP A 202 15.69 -4.25 20.30
CA ASP A 202 16.05 -5.69 20.43
C ASP A 202 14.91 -6.72 20.29
N ASN A 203 13.69 -6.30 19.98
CA ASN A 203 12.56 -7.20 19.81
C ASN A 203 12.44 -7.74 18.36
N THR A 204 13.52 -8.35 17.88
CA THR A 204 13.65 -8.88 16.51
C THR A 204 12.54 -9.85 16.13
N ASN A 205 12.20 -10.80 17.02
CA ASN A 205 11.17 -11.81 16.74
C ASN A 205 9.78 -11.21 16.59
N THR A 206 9.40 -10.24 17.44
CA THR A 206 8.13 -9.54 17.29
C THR A 206 8.09 -8.75 15.99
N LYS A 207 9.19 -8.09 15.60
CA LYS A 207 9.25 -7.35 14.33
C LYS A 207 9.11 -8.26 13.12
N PHE A 208 9.76 -9.42 13.10
CA PHE A 208 9.54 -10.40 12.04
C PHE A 208 8.10 -10.91 11.99
N LYS A 209 7.48 -11.15 13.15
CA LYS A 209 6.06 -11.54 13.22
C LYS A 209 5.13 -10.45 12.67
N GLU A 210 5.38 -9.19 13.00
CA GLU A 210 4.57 -8.06 12.52
C GLU A 210 4.78 -7.80 11.02
N LEU A 211 6.02 -7.89 10.52
CA LEU A 211 6.32 -7.79 9.09
C LEU A 211 5.67 -8.93 8.29
N ASP A 212 5.75 -10.17 8.80
CA ASP A 212 5.09 -11.34 8.20
C ASP A 212 3.57 -11.17 8.17
N HIS A 213 2.98 -10.61 9.24
CA HIS A 213 1.55 -10.30 9.27
C HIS A 213 1.18 -9.26 8.22
N LEU A 214 1.92 -8.15 8.11
CA LEU A 214 1.67 -7.12 7.09
C LEU A 214 1.82 -7.69 5.67
N ALA A 215 2.85 -8.50 5.42
CA ALA A 215 3.02 -9.19 4.13
C ALA A 215 1.91 -10.20 3.82
N THR A 216 1.34 -10.84 4.85
CA THR A 216 0.23 -11.79 4.70
C THR A 216 -1.11 -11.08 4.48
N GLU A 217 -1.36 -9.95 5.13
CA GLU A 217 -2.56 -9.15 4.88
C GLU A 217 -2.58 -8.58 3.45
N LEU A 218 -1.41 -8.29 2.88
CA LEU A 218 -1.26 -7.98 1.46
C LEU A 218 -1.66 -9.16 0.55
N LEU A 219 -1.48 -10.41 0.98
CA LEU A 219 -1.86 -11.60 0.20
C LEU A 219 -3.37 -11.91 0.24
N LYS A 220 -4.01 -11.71 1.39
CA LYS A 220 -5.41 -12.12 1.60
C LYS A 220 -6.39 -11.34 0.74
N LYS A 221 -6.07 -10.08 0.42
CA LYS A 221 -6.99 -9.19 -0.29
C LYS A 221 -6.92 -9.37 -1.80
N GLN A 222 -5.74 -9.62 -2.35
CA GLN A 222 -5.52 -10.01 -3.74
C GLN A 222 -4.21 -10.81 -3.82
N PRO A 223 -4.22 -12.07 -4.30
CA PRO A 223 -2.97 -12.79 -4.55
C PRO A 223 -2.18 -12.06 -5.64
N ARG A 224 -1.16 -11.31 -5.24
CA ARG A 224 -0.29 -10.63 -6.19
C ARG A 224 0.57 -11.61 -6.97
N LEU A 225 0.46 -11.56 -8.29
CA LEU A 225 1.41 -12.19 -9.21
C LEU A 225 2.77 -11.45 -9.23
N PRO A 226 2.84 -10.10 -9.38
CA PRO A 226 4.10 -9.39 -9.30
C PRO A 226 4.47 -9.04 -7.85
N ALA A 227 5.78 -9.06 -7.57
CA ALA A 227 6.29 -8.56 -6.29
C ALA A 227 6.00 -7.06 -6.13
N ILE A 228 5.84 -6.63 -4.87
CA ILE A 228 5.81 -5.20 -4.57
C ILE A 228 7.21 -4.65 -4.85
N ASN A 229 7.31 -3.62 -5.68
CA ASN A 229 8.57 -2.92 -5.83
C ASN A 229 8.85 -2.19 -4.51
N ILE A 230 9.78 -2.70 -3.72
CA ILE A 230 10.20 -2.10 -2.43
C ILE A 230 11.53 -1.36 -2.57
N GLY A 231 12.10 -1.33 -3.79
CA GLY A 231 13.33 -0.62 -4.08
C GLY A 231 13.22 0.89 -3.88
N PHE A 232 12.01 1.46 -4.05
CA PHE A 232 11.76 2.89 -3.84
C PHE A 232 11.68 3.29 -2.36
N LEU A 233 11.65 2.34 -1.42
CA LEU A 233 11.61 2.67 0.01
C LEU A 233 12.90 3.34 0.52
N ASP A 234 13.98 3.22 -0.24
CA ASP A 234 15.24 3.94 -0.02
C ASP A 234 15.48 5.06 -1.06
N ASP A 235 14.53 5.35 -1.95
CA ASP A 235 14.65 6.41 -2.96
C ASP A 235 14.49 7.79 -2.30
N PRO A 236 15.51 8.68 -2.38
CA PRO A 236 15.46 10.02 -1.80
C PRO A 236 14.25 10.86 -2.25
N GLU A 237 13.72 10.64 -3.45
CA GLU A 237 12.58 11.38 -3.98
C GLU A 237 11.24 10.91 -3.36
N CYS A 238 11.21 9.70 -2.81
CA CYS A 238 10.08 9.13 -2.09
C CYS A 238 10.07 9.50 -0.59
N ILE A 239 11.14 10.14 -0.11
CA ILE A 239 11.39 10.39 1.32
C ILE A 239 11.34 11.89 1.59
N VAL A 240 10.70 12.28 2.69
CA VAL A 240 10.64 13.70 3.09
C VAL A 240 12.05 14.26 3.30
N LYS A 241 12.30 15.47 2.81
CA LYS A 241 13.60 16.13 2.92
C LYS A 241 14.09 16.15 4.38
N GLY A 242 15.33 15.73 4.60
CA GLY A 242 15.94 15.61 5.93
C GLY A 242 15.61 14.32 6.68
N LYS A 243 14.73 13.46 6.16
CA LYS A 243 14.53 12.07 6.61
C LYS A 243 15.42 11.12 5.80
N LYS A 244 15.56 9.88 6.28
CA LYS A 244 16.33 8.82 5.62
C LYS A 244 15.45 7.60 5.36
N GLY A 245 15.60 7.05 4.15
CA GLY A 245 15.18 5.70 3.80
C GLY A 245 16.17 4.75 4.43
N LEU A 246 15.66 3.84 5.25
CA LEU A 246 16.48 2.92 6.02
C LEU A 246 16.10 1.47 5.75
N PHE A 247 15.38 1.17 4.67
CA PHE A 247 14.83 -0.16 4.42
C PHE A 247 15.90 -1.24 4.41
N LYS A 248 16.89 -1.12 3.51
CA LYS A 248 17.99 -2.09 3.41
C LYS A 248 18.78 -2.19 4.72
N LYS A 249 19.05 -1.05 5.37
CA LYS A 249 19.78 -0.99 6.64
C LYS A 249 19.01 -1.72 7.75
N ARG A 250 17.72 -1.45 7.91
CA ARG A 250 16.87 -1.99 8.98
C ARG A 250 16.59 -3.46 8.81
N LEU A 251 16.37 -3.93 7.58
CA LEU A 251 16.26 -5.37 7.34
C LEU A 251 17.59 -6.09 7.58
N THR A 252 18.73 -5.45 7.29
CA THR A 252 20.05 -5.98 7.62
C THR A 252 20.24 -6.07 9.15
N GLU A 253 19.86 -5.03 9.90
CA GLU A 253 19.87 -5.02 11.37
C GLU A 253 18.98 -6.13 11.95
N LEU A 254 17.73 -6.28 11.47
CA LEU A 254 16.82 -7.36 11.89
C LEU A 254 17.42 -8.74 11.65
N ARG A 255 17.96 -8.95 10.44
CA ARG A 255 18.56 -10.21 10.04
C ARG A 255 19.74 -10.57 10.95
N LYS A 256 20.67 -9.64 11.18
CA LYS A 256 21.81 -9.86 12.09
C LYS A 256 21.34 -10.10 13.53
N GLY A 257 20.32 -9.37 13.98
CA GLY A 257 19.70 -9.56 15.30
C GLY A 257 19.05 -10.94 15.51
N ALA A 258 18.82 -11.72 14.44
CA ALA A 258 18.32 -13.09 14.54
C ALA A 258 19.43 -14.14 14.68
N SER A 259 20.68 -13.86 14.28
CA SER A 259 21.77 -14.86 14.29
C SER A 259 22.00 -15.44 15.68
N GLY A 260 22.07 -14.60 16.71
CA GLY A 260 22.33 -15.06 18.09
C GLY A 260 21.19 -15.86 18.74
N LYS A 261 20.05 -16.03 18.06
CA LYS A 261 18.86 -16.71 18.62
C LYS A 261 18.36 -17.87 17.77
N VAL A 262 18.88 -18.03 16.54
CA VAL A 262 18.33 -18.95 15.53
C VAL A 262 18.29 -20.42 15.99
N SER A 263 19.27 -20.85 16.79
CA SER A 263 19.33 -22.21 17.35
C SER A 263 18.17 -22.52 18.31
N THR A 264 17.65 -21.50 18.99
CA THR A 264 16.55 -21.61 19.97
C THR A 264 15.18 -21.32 19.37
N MET A 265 15.12 -20.94 18.09
CA MET A 265 13.87 -20.59 17.41
C MET A 265 13.11 -21.84 16.94
N THR A 266 11.79 -21.77 17.02
CA THR A 266 10.91 -22.79 16.46
C THR A 266 10.96 -22.80 14.93
N PRO A 267 10.60 -23.93 14.27
CA PRO A 267 10.51 -23.99 12.81
C PRO A 267 9.64 -22.87 12.21
N GLU A 268 8.49 -22.57 12.82
CA GLU A 268 7.62 -21.45 12.44
C GLU A 268 8.32 -20.08 12.52
N GLN A 269 9.10 -19.81 13.57
CA GLN A 269 9.84 -18.56 13.71
C GLN A 269 10.91 -18.41 12.62
N LYS A 270 11.66 -19.49 12.36
CA LYS A 270 12.67 -19.55 11.28
C LYS A 270 12.03 -19.33 9.91
N LYS A 271 10.88 -19.96 9.65
CA LYS A 271 10.11 -19.76 8.41
C LYS A 271 9.69 -18.29 8.24
N LYS A 272 9.21 -17.64 9.29
CA LYS A 272 8.82 -16.21 9.24
C LYS A 272 9.97 -15.29 8.87
N ILE A 273 11.16 -15.52 9.43
CA ILE A 273 12.37 -14.77 9.04
C ILE A 273 12.60 -14.89 7.54
N LEU A 274 12.60 -16.11 7.02
CA LEU A 274 12.83 -16.37 5.60
C LEU A 274 11.74 -15.74 4.71
N LYS A 275 10.47 -15.83 5.11
CA LYS A 275 9.37 -15.16 4.38
C LYS A 275 9.61 -13.67 4.26
N VAL A 276 9.90 -13.00 5.37
CA VAL A 276 10.19 -11.56 5.40
C VAL A 276 11.43 -11.23 4.58
N MET A 277 12.46 -12.08 4.58
CA MET A 277 13.65 -11.89 3.75
C MET A 277 13.36 -12.03 2.25
N TYR A 278 12.63 -13.07 1.82
CA TYR A 278 12.20 -13.21 0.44
C TYR A 278 11.34 -12.01 0.03
N TRP A 279 10.28 -11.71 0.78
CA TRP A 279 9.45 -10.55 0.48
C TRP A 279 10.28 -9.26 0.40
N GLY A 280 11.17 -9.03 1.37
CA GLY A 280 12.07 -7.89 1.43
C GLY A 280 13.05 -7.80 0.25
N HIS A 281 13.40 -8.91 -0.39
CA HIS A 281 14.25 -8.92 -1.59
C HIS A 281 13.46 -8.81 -2.90
N GLY A 282 12.16 -8.53 -2.84
CA GLY A 282 11.31 -8.29 -4.00
C GLY A 282 10.71 -9.57 -4.58
N PHE A 283 10.40 -10.55 -3.73
CA PHE A 283 9.64 -11.73 -4.13
C PHE A 283 8.14 -11.50 -3.89
N ALA A 284 7.30 -12.06 -4.76
CA ALA A 284 5.87 -12.08 -4.54
C ALA A 284 5.57 -12.83 -3.23
N PRO A 285 4.58 -12.43 -2.43
CA PRO A 285 4.48 -13.02 -1.10
C PRO A 285 4.01 -14.50 -1.13
N GLN A 286 3.39 -14.98 -2.22
CA GLN A 286 3.15 -16.42 -2.45
C GLN A 286 4.46 -17.19 -2.65
N ASP A 287 5.35 -16.67 -3.52
CA ASP A 287 6.69 -17.21 -3.73
C ASP A 287 7.50 -17.20 -2.43
N ALA A 288 7.41 -16.12 -1.66
CA ALA A 288 8.08 -15.99 -0.37
C ALA A 288 7.63 -17.07 0.62
N GLU A 289 6.33 -17.40 0.68
CA GLU A 289 5.80 -18.49 1.49
C GLU A 289 6.38 -19.85 1.09
N GLN A 290 6.35 -20.17 -0.22
CA GLN A 290 6.83 -21.45 -0.74
C GLN A 290 8.35 -21.61 -0.57
N PHE A 291 9.12 -20.60 -0.99
CA PHE A 291 10.58 -20.66 -0.90
C PHE A 291 11.08 -20.60 0.54
N ALA A 292 10.37 -19.94 1.46
CA ALA A 292 10.74 -19.93 2.88
C ALA A 292 10.67 -21.31 3.52
N LEU A 293 9.64 -22.11 3.22
CA LEU A 293 9.52 -23.46 3.76
C LEU A 293 10.73 -24.33 3.38
N ARG A 294 11.11 -24.29 2.10
CA ARG A 294 12.21 -25.09 1.55
C ARG A 294 13.58 -24.59 1.96
N ALA A 295 13.77 -23.27 1.96
CA ALA A 295 14.98 -22.66 2.46
C ALA A 295 15.23 -23.01 3.93
N ARG A 296 14.16 -23.07 4.75
CA ARG A 296 14.28 -23.48 6.15
C ARG A 296 14.82 -24.91 6.27
N GLU A 297 14.22 -25.86 5.55
CA GLU A 297 14.64 -27.27 5.54
C GLU A 297 16.12 -27.41 5.14
N GLU A 298 16.53 -26.72 4.07
CA GLU A 298 17.91 -26.71 3.60
C GLU A 298 18.89 -26.12 4.64
N LEU A 299 18.54 -24.99 5.26
CA LEU A 299 19.40 -24.33 6.25
C LEU A 299 19.50 -25.12 7.55
N ASP A 300 18.41 -25.76 7.98
CA ASP A 300 18.40 -26.66 9.14
C ASP A 300 19.27 -27.90 8.87
N ASN A 301 19.17 -28.50 7.68
CA ASN A 301 19.96 -29.68 7.32
C ASN A 301 21.45 -29.40 7.14
N THR A 302 21.81 -28.21 6.66
CA THR A 302 23.21 -27.84 6.37
C THR A 302 23.89 -27.06 7.49
N GLY A 303 23.13 -26.60 8.50
CA GLY A 303 23.65 -25.73 9.55
C GLY A 303 24.07 -24.33 9.06
N LYS A 304 23.67 -23.91 7.85
CA LYS A 304 24.15 -22.67 7.20
C LYS A 304 23.37 -21.40 7.59
N TRP A 305 22.61 -21.43 8.67
CA TRP A 305 21.85 -20.27 9.16
C TRP A 305 22.74 -19.04 9.37
N ASP A 306 23.91 -19.21 9.98
CA ASP A 306 24.80 -18.08 10.26
C ASP A 306 25.36 -17.43 8.98
N GLN A 307 25.55 -18.20 7.90
CA GLN A 307 25.98 -17.64 6.61
C GLN A 307 24.93 -16.65 6.07
N LEU A 308 23.64 -16.99 6.21
CA LEU A 308 22.56 -16.10 5.81
C LEU A 308 22.42 -14.90 6.76
N LEU A 309 22.39 -15.16 8.07
CA LEU A 309 22.03 -14.15 9.06
C LEU A 309 23.15 -13.12 9.27
N ASN A 310 24.40 -13.55 9.19
CA ASN A 310 25.60 -12.72 9.34
C ASN A 310 26.21 -12.25 8.01
N ALA A 311 25.49 -12.41 6.88
CA ALA A 311 25.93 -11.84 5.61
C ALA A 311 26.32 -10.35 5.78
N GLU A 312 27.34 -9.87 5.08
CA GLU A 312 27.92 -8.55 5.38
C GLU A 312 26.89 -7.42 5.25
N ASP A 313 26.17 -7.42 4.13
CA ASP A 313 25.21 -6.39 3.74
C ASP A 313 23.93 -6.99 3.12
N TRP A 314 23.10 -6.11 2.55
CA TRP A 314 21.86 -6.44 1.86
C TRP A 314 22.07 -7.28 0.59
N TYR A 315 23.13 -6.99 -0.18
CA TYR A 315 23.39 -7.64 -1.47
C TYR A 315 23.95 -9.05 -1.28
N ALA A 316 24.81 -9.24 -0.27
CA ALA A 316 25.31 -10.53 0.15
C ALA A 316 24.16 -11.46 0.56
N SER A 317 23.22 -11.01 1.40
CA SER A 317 22.05 -11.86 1.72
C SER A 317 21.15 -12.10 0.51
N LYS A 318 20.98 -11.12 -0.38
CA LYS A 318 20.23 -11.32 -1.63
C LYS A 318 20.81 -12.45 -2.46
N LYS A 319 22.14 -12.53 -2.57
CA LYS A 319 22.83 -13.62 -3.29
C LYS A 319 22.54 -14.99 -2.67
N ILE A 320 22.56 -15.09 -1.34
CA ILE A 320 22.25 -16.34 -0.61
C ILE A 320 20.78 -16.73 -0.81
N ILE A 321 19.85 -15.79 -0.63
CA ILE A 321 18.41 -15.99 -0.83
C ILE A 321 18.10 -16.46 -2.26
N ASN A 322 18.73 -15.85 -3.27
CA ASN A 322 18.60 -16.30 -4.66
C ASN A 322 19.20 -17.70 -4.88
N GLY A 323 20.32 -18.01 -4.23
CA GLY A 323 20.93 -19.34 -4.28
C GLY A 323 20.00 -20.43 -3.72
N LEU A 324 19.36 -20.17 -2.57
CA LEU A 324 18.40 -21.09 -1.96
C LEU A 324 17.18 -21.33 -2.86
N LYS A 325 16.65 -20.28 -3.50
CA LYS A 325 15.61 -20.42 -4.53
C LYS A 325 16.08 -21.28 -5.71
N ASN A 326 17.24 -20.98 -6.27
CA ASN A 326 17.71 -21.67 -7.48
C ASN A 326 17.96 -23.16 -7.23
N LYS A 327 18.46 -23.51 -6.03
CA LYS A 327 18.61 -24.90 -5.60
C LYS A 327 17.26 -25.62 -5.59
N PHE A 328 16.22 -24.98 -5.07
CA PHE A 328 14.87 -25.55 -5.08
C PHE A 328 14.35 -25.77 -6.51
N ILE A 329 14.49 -24.79 -7.40
CA ILE A 329 14.07 -24.91 -8.80
C ILE A 329 14.80 -26.07 -9.48
N SER A 330 16.11 -26.19 -9.27
CA SER A 330 16.92 -27.27 -9.84
C SER A 330 16.50 -28.66 -9.35
N ILE A 331 16.23 -28.82 -8.05
CA ILE A 331 15.75 -30.08 -7.48
C ILE A 331 14.37 -30.43 -8.07
N PHE A 332 13.47 -29.45 -8.17
CA PHE A 332 12.17 -29.69 -8.74
C PHE A 332 12.26 -30.12 -10.22
N GLN A 333 13.11 -29.46 -11.01
CA GLN A 333 13.35 -29.82 -12.40
C GLN A 333 13.98 -31.21 -12.55
N SER A 334 14.90 -31.60 -11.66
CA SER A 334 15.51 -32.94 -11.72
C SER A 334 14.54 -34.07 -11.34
N PHE A 335 13.60 -33.82 -10.43
CA PHE A 335 12.63 -34.85 -9.99
C PHE A 335 11.39 -34.93 -10.88
N PHE A 336 10.94 -33.82 -11.47
CA PHE A 336 9.68 -33.76 -12.21
C PHE A 336 9.84 -33.45 -13.70
N GLY A 337 11.07 -33.25 -14.19
CA GLY A 337 11.35 -32.98 -15.61
C GLY A 337 10.76 -31.66 -16.14
N ARG A 338 10.23 -30.81 -15.26
CA ARG A 338 9.59 -29.52 -15.57
C ARG A 338 9.89 -28.52 -14.47
N SER A 339 9.83 -27.23 -14.78
CA SER A 339 9.83 -26.17 -13.77
C SER A 339 8.66 -26.36 -12.80
N PRO A 340 8.77 -25.93 -11.52
CA PRO A 340 7.65 -25.96 -10.60
C PRO A 340 6.43 -25.27 -11.22
N PRO A 341 5.22 -25.86 -11.08
CA PRO A 341 4.03 -25.22 -11.59
C PRO A 341 3.94 -23.82 -10.97
N PRO A 342 3.60 -22.79 -11.76
CA PRO A 342 3.31 -21.49 -11.18
C PRO A 342 2.23 -21.67 -10.10
N PRO A 343 2.25 -20.84 -9.03
CA PRO A 343 1.22 -20.92 -8.01
C PRO A 343 -0.17 -20.85 -8.67
N PRO A 344 -1.16 -21.60 -8.15
CA PRO A 344 -2.48 -21.65 -8.74
C PRO A 344 -3.07 -20.25 -8.86
N LEU A 345 -3.47 -19.89 -10.08
CA LEU A 345 -4.24 -18.69 -10.38
C LEU A 345 -5.66 -18.93 -9.85
N ASN A 346 -6.02 -18.30 -8.73
CA ASN A 346 -7.39 -18.22 -8.25
C ASN A 346 -7.91 -16.80 -8.41
#